data_AF-A0A7W1W489-F1
#
_entry.id   AF-A0A7W1W489-F1
#
_cell.length_a   1.000
_cell.length_b   1.000
_cell.length_c   1.000
_cell.angle_alpha   90.00
_cell.angle_beta   90.00
_cell.angle_gamma   90.00
#
_symmetry.space_group_name_H-M   'P 1'
#
loop_
_entity.id
_entity.type
_entity.pdbx_description
1 polymer ?
#
loop_
_entity_poly.entity_id
_entity_poly.type
_entity_poly.pdbx_seq_one_letter_code
_entity_poly.pdbx_strand_id
1 'polypeptide(L)'
;MQVLEADKIGSATSPLQLTKTVAVINKNDQPKVGDVVVICALSESVTYGNLELPSGRLAKINKGDVLLGVLGKRRALKGFVGD
;
A
#
# COMPACT_ATOMS: atom_id res chain seq x y z
N MET A 1 -12.09 -15.22 -2.47
CA MET A 1 -12.30 -13.78 -2.62
C MET A 1 -12.73 -13.29 -1.26
N GLN A 2 -12.00 -12.33 -0.69
CA GLN A 2 -12.25 -11.81 0.65
C GLN A 2 -12.49 -10.31 0.55
N VAL A 3 -13.42 -9.78 1.34
CA VAL A 3 -13.64 -8.34 1.43
C VAL A 3 -12.94 -7.83 2.68
N LEU A 4 -12.16 -6.77 2.52
CA LEU A 4 -11.36 -6.16 3.58
C LEU A 4 -11.61 -4.66 3.60
N GLU A 5 -11.47 -4.06 4.78
CA GLU A 5 -11.44 -2.61 4.94
C GLU A 5 -10.00 -2.14 5.09
N ALA A 6 -9.56 -1.25 4.21
CA ALA A 6 -8.26 -0.63 4.28
C ALA A 6 -8.31 0.62 5.16
N ASP A 7 -7.40 0.69 6.13
CA ASP A 7 -7.23 1.86 6.97
C ASP A 7 -6.68 3.04 6.19
N LYS A 8 -5.73 2.77 5.28
CA LYS A 8 -5.05 3.79 4.48
C LYS A 8 -4.85 3.33 3.05
N ILE A 9 -4.97 4.29 2.14
CA ILE A 9 -4.82 4.06 0.70
C ILE A 9 -3.60 4.85 0.26
N GLY A 10 -2.66 4.23 -0.44
CA GLY A 10 -1.50 4.92 -0.98
C GLY A 10 -1.86 5.74 -2.22
N SER A 11 -1.24 6.91 -2.37
CA SER A 11 -1.42 7.82 -3.51
C SER A 11 -1.19 7.14 -4.87
N ALA A 12 -0.29 6.15 -4.92
CA ALA A 12 -0.02 5.36 -6.13
C ALA A 12 -1.25 4.62 -6.68
N THR A 13 -2.26 4.34 -5.84
CA THR A 13 -3.52 3.69 -6.27
C THR A 13 -4.59 4.69 -6.71
N SER A 14 -4.32 6.00 -6.66
CA SER A 14 -5.27 7.07 -7.01
C SER A 14 -5.94 6.91 -8.39
N PRO A 15 -5.24 6.49 -9.46
CA PRO A 15 -5.87 6.29 -10.77
C PRO A 15 -7.00 5.25 -10.78
N LEU A 16 -7.00 4.31 -9.83
CA LEU A 16 -8.02 3.26 -9.72
C LEU A 16 -9.24 3.68 -8.90
N GLN A 17 -9.21 4.87 -8.28
CA GLN A 17 -10.31 5.44 -7.50
C GLN A 17 -10.90 4.46 -6.46
N LEU A 18 -10.02 3.69 -5.80
CA LEU A 18 -10.42 2.66 -4.85
C LEU A 18 -11.08 3.27 -3.60
N THR A 19 -12.11 2.59 -3.12
CA THR A 19 -12.75 2.86 -1.83
C THR A 19 -12.03 2.12 -0.70
N LYS A 20 -12.33 2.46 0.56
CA LYS A 20 -11.75 1.76 1.72
C LYS A 20 -12.10 0.27 1.75
N THR A 21 -13.32 -0.08 1.35
CA THR A 21 -13.73 -1.47 1.23
C THR A 21 -13.29 -2.01 -0.13
N VAL A 22 -12.47 -3.06 -0.13
CA VAL A 22 -11.95 -3.69 -1.36
C VAL A 22 -12.13 -5.20 -1.31
N ALA A 23 -12.39 -5.80 -2.46
CA ALA A 23 -12.37 -7.24 -2.63
C ALA A 23 -10.97 -7.68 -3.09
N VAL A 24 -10.40 -8.68 -2.42
CA VAL A 24 -9.08 -9.22 -2.71
C VAL A 24 -9.15 -10.67 -3.16
N ILE A 25 -8.22 -11.04 -4.04
CA ILE A 25 -7.92 -12.43 -4.37
C ILE A 25 -6.89 -12.96 -3.38
N ASN A 26 -7.06 -14.20 -2.94
CA ASN A 26 -6.20 -14.78 -1.89
C ASN A 26 -4.79 -15.11 -2.42
N LYS A 27 -4.63 -15.25 -3.74
CA LYS A 27 -3.37 -15.60 -4.37
C LYS A 27 -3.30 -14.98 -5.76
N ASN A 28 -2.14 -14.42 -6.08
CA ASN A 28 -1.75 -14.06 -7.43
C ASN A 28 -0.50 -14.88 -7.79
N ASP A 29 -0.61 -15.78 -8.75
CA ASP A 29 0.49 -16.68 -9.15
C ASP A 29 1.57 -15.96 -9.99
N GLN A 30 1.25 -14.80 -10.56
CA GLN A 30 2.16 -14.02 -11.39
C GLN A 30 2.07 -12.53 -11.05
N PRO A 31 2.59 -12.10 -9.88
CA PRO A 31 2.59 -10.69 -9.51
C PRO A 31 3.41 -9.86 -10.49
N LYS A 32 2.81 -8.78 -11.00
CA LYS A 32 3.42 -7.87 -11.96
C LYS A 32 3.62 -6.48 -11.36
N VAL A 33 4.57 -5.75 -11.94
CA VAL A 33 4.70 -4.31 -11.69
C VAL A 33 3.42 -3.62 -12.13
N GLY A 34 2.84 -2.84 -11.24
CA GLY A 34 1.53 -2.20 -11.40
C GLY A 34 0.40 -2.91 -10.65
N ASP A 35 0.60 -4.13 -10.15
CA ASP A 35 -0.44 -4.83 -9.40
C ASP A 35 -0.70 -4.17 -8.05
N VAL A 36 -1.97 -4.00 -7.70
CA VAL A 36 -2.36 -3.49 -6.39
C VAL A 36 -2.31 -4.62 -5.38
N VAL A 37 -1.70 -4.34 -4.23
CA VAL A 37 -1.61 -5.27 -3.11
C VAL A 37 -2.18 -4.66 -1.85
N VAL A 38 -2.77 -5.53 -1.04
CA VAL A 38 -3.20 -5.22 0.32
C VAL A 38 -2.15 -5.79 1.26
N ILE A 39 -1.64 -4.94 2.15
CA ILE A 39 -0.61 -5.32 3.12
C ILE A 39 -1.04 -4.93 4.53
N CYS A 40 -0.56 -5.67 5.52
CA CYS A 40 -0.69 -5.31 6.93
C CYS A 40 0.68 -4.87 7.46
N ALA A 41 0.74 -3.69 8.07
CA ALA A 41 1.98 -3.16 8.63
C ALA A 41 2.42 -3.96 9.86
N LEU A 42 3.51 -4.73 9.75
CA LEU A 42 4.03 -5.53 10.86
C LEU A 42 4.77 -4.69 11.92
N SER A 43 5.34 -3.56 11.49
CA SER A 43 6.08 -2.63 12.32
C SER A 43 5.88 -1.20 11.83
N GLU A 44 6.15 -0.23 12.70
CA GLU A 44 6.18 1.19 12.37
C GLU A 44 7.62 1.70 12.34
N SER A 45 7.89 2.68 11.50
CA SER A 45 9.17 3.36 11.43
C SER A 45 8.97 4.85 11.71
N VAL A 46 9.78 5.44 12.58
CA VAL A 46 9.72 6.88 12.86
C VAL A 46 10.27 7.69 11.67
N THR A 47 11.26 7.15 10.95
CA THR A 47 11.94 7.84 9.85
C THR A 47 11.23 7.65 8.50
N TYR A 48 10.62 6.49 8.27
CA TYR A 48 10.02 6.11 6.98
C TYR A 48 8.55 5.71 7.08
N GLY A 49 7.90 5.94 8.23
CA GLY A 49 6.51 5.53 8.46
C GLY A 49 5.48 6.51 7.92
N ASN A 50 5.78 7.33 6.93
CA ASN A 50 4.78 8.23 6.32
C ASN A 50 4.36 7.69 4.96
N LEU A 51 3.05 7.46 4.80
CA LEU A 51 2.41 7.11 3.55
C LEU A 51 1.67 8.33 3.00
N GLU A 52 1.88 8.65 1.73
CA GLU A 52 1.10 9.66 1.03
C GLU A 52 -0.28 9.08 0.65
N LEU A 53 -1.34 9.78 1.04
CA LEU A 53 -2.72 9.46 0.68
C LEU A 53 -3.07 10.04 -0.71
N PRO A 54 -4.12 9.55 -1.41
CA PRO A 54 -4.59 10.13 -2.67
C PRO A 54 -4.90 11.63 -2.60
N SER A 55 -5.17 12.18 -1.42
CA SER A 55 -5.35 13.61 -1.20
C SER A 55 -4.06 14.43 -1.17
N GLY A 56 -2.89 13.80 -1.28
CA GLY A 56 -1.57 14.41 -1.10
C GLY A 56 -1.15 14.58 0.37
N ARG A 57 -2.02 14.22 1.33
CA ARG A 57 -1.69 14.27 2.76
C ARG A 57 -0.75 13.11 3.13
N LEU A 58 0.26 13.38 3.95
CA LEU A 58 1.07 12.35 4.59
C LEU A 58 0.37 11.82 5.84
N ALA A 59 0.19 10.50 5.90
CA ALA A 59 -0.39 9.78 7.03
C ALA A 59 0.66 8.84 7.64
N LYS A 60 0.73 8.80 8.96
CA LYS A 60 1.64 7.89 9.67
C LYS A 60 1.12 6.45 9.60
N ILE A 61 1.98 5.52 9.20
CA ILE A 61 1.77 4.07 9.24
C ILE A 61 2.02 3.62 10.68
N ASN A 62 1.02 2.96 11.26
CA ASN A 62 1.08 2.34 12.57
C ASN A 62 1.10 0.83 12.40
N LYS A 63 1.65 0.14 13.38
CA LYS A 63 1.60 -1.32 13.42
C LYS A 63 0.14 -1.80 13.42
N GLY A 64 -0.17 -2.75 12.54
CA GLY A 64 -1.50 -3.33 12.36
C GLY A 64 -2.36 -2.63 11.31
N ASP A 65 -1.93 -1.49 10.77
CA ASP A 65 -2.69 -0.82 9.70
C ASP A 65 -2.76 -1.69 8.44
N VAL A 66 -3.95 -1.79 7.86
CA VAL A 66 -4.19 -2.37 6.53
C VAL A 66 -4.05 -1.28 5.47
N LEU A 67 -3.10 -1.48 4.55
CA LEU A 67 -2.72 -0.49 3.55
C LEU A 67 -2.96 -1.01 2.12
N LEU A 68 -3.38 -0.13 1.23
CA LEU A 68 -3.38 -0.37 -0.22
C LEU A 68 -2.14 0.25 -0.86
N GLY A 69 -1.41 -0.55 -1.61
CA GLY A 69 -0.22 -0.13 -2.34
C GLY A 69 -0.14 -0.75 -3.72
N VAL A 70 0.84 -0.32 -4.51
CA VAL A 70 1.12 -0.87 -5.84
C VAL A 70 2.49 -1.54 -5.80
N LEU A 71 2.58 -2.76 -6.33
CA LEU A 71 3.84 -3.42 -6.60
C LEU A 71 4.56 -2.64 -7.69
N GLY A 72 5.70 -2.07 -7.34
CA GLY A 72 6.47 -1.26 -8.27
C GLY A 72 7.93 -1.37 -7.96
N LYS A 73 8.75 -1.38 -9.01
CA LYS A 73 10.19 -1.15 -8.86
C LYS A 73 10.38 0.31 -8.46
N ARG A 74 10.51 0.58 -7.17
CA ARG A 74 10.86 1.91 -6.68
C ARG A 74 12.37 1.97 -6.57
N ARG A 75 13.03 2.72 -7.47
CA ARG A 75 14.37 3.25 -7.22
C ARG A 75 14.24 4.32 -6.12
N ALA A 76 14.09 3.90 -4.87
CA ALA A 76 14.01 4.82 -3.77
C ALA A 76 15.41 5.34 -3.45
N LEU A 77 15.60 6.66 -3.47
CA LEU A 77 16.85 7.34 -3.14
C LEU A 77 17.22 7.25 -1.64
N LYS A 78 16.33 6.74 -0.78
CA LYS A 78 16.58 6.54 0.66
C LYS A 78 15.89 5.27 1.19
N GLY A 79 16.71 4.36 1.71
CA GLY A 79 16.33 3.40 2.76
C GLY A 79 15.80 2.04 2.31
N PHE A 80 14.85 1.98 1.38
CA PHE A 80 14.23 0.71 0.97
C PHE A 80 14.20 0.58 -0.54
N VAL A 81 15.12 -0.22 -1.08
CA VAL A 81 15.19 -0.58 -2.49
C VAL A 81 14.62 -1.99 -2.63
N GLY A 82 13.66 -2.18 -3.54
CA GLY A 82 13.18 -3.50 -3.93
C GLY A 82 13.39 -3.65 -5.44
N ASP A 83 14.17 -4.65 -5.85
CA ASP A 83 14.29 -5.08 -7.24
C ASP A 83 13.24 -6.15 -7.58
#